data_AF-A0A957IZG1-F1
#
_entry.id   AF-A0A957IZG1-F1
#
_cell.length_a   1.000
_cell.length_b   1.000
_cell.length_c   1.000
_cell.angle_alpha   90.00
_cell.angle_beta   90.00
_cell.angle_gamma   90.00
#
_symmetry.space_group_name_H-M   'P 1'
#
loop_
_entity.id
_entity.type
_entity.pdbx_description
1 polymer ?
#
loop_
_entity_poly.entity_id
_entity_poly.type
_entity_poly.pdbx_seq_one_letter_code
_entity_poly.pdbx_strand_id
1 'polypeptide(L)' 'QRALLAEYAAVGEADGFVHEEIAECLLALGDAAAARPHFAAAHRLLAPLGWVEADRLARLAALAAEDAA' A
#
# COMPACT_ATOMS: atom_id res chain seq x y z
N GLN A 1 -5.26 -13.39 28.64
CA GLN A 1 -4.82 -13.63 27.25
C GLN A 1 -5.97 -13.58 26.22
N ARG A 2 -7.03 -12.78 26.45
CA ARG A 2 -8.10 -12.53 25.45
C ARG A 2 -7.92 -11.21 24.69
N ALA A 3 -7.27 -10.21 25.31
CA ALA A 3 -6.91 -8.96 24.67
C ALA A 3 -5.97 -9.16 23.47
N LEU A 4 -5.00 -10.07 23.59
CA LEU A 4 -4.03 -10.38 22.53
C LEU A 4 -4.70 -10.96 21.26
N LEU A 5 -5.80 -11.72 21.40
CA LEU A 5 -6.54 -12.28 20.26
C LEU A 5 -7.33 -11.23 19.49
N ALA A 6 -7.78 -10.16 20.16
CA ALA A 6 -8.42 -9.03 19.49
C ALA A 6 -7.39 -8.18 18.72
N GLU A 7 -6.16 -8.04 19.25
CA GLU A 7 -5.04 -7.43 18.52
C GLU A 7 -4.65 -8.26 17.28
N TYR A 8 -4.70 -9.59 17.36
CA TYR A 8 -4.42 -10.46 16.20
C TYR A 8 -5.56 -10.53 15.17
N ALA A 9 -6.81 -10.25 15.54
CA ALA A 9 -7.91 -10.20 14.57
C ALA A 9 -7.77 -9.04 13.57
N ALA A 10 -6.97 -8.02 13.89
CA ALA A 10 -6.57 -6.93 12.99
C ALA A 10 -5.45 -7.33 12.00
N VAL A 11 -4.82 -8.51 12.17
CA VAL A 11 -3.75 -9.01 11.26
C VAL A 11 -4.30 -9.46 9.90
N GLY A 12 -5.64 -9.51 9.74
CA GLY A 12 -6.32 -9.70 8.45
C GLY A 12 -6.86 -8.41 7.83
N GLU A 13 -6.62 -7.25 8.44
CA GLU A 13 -7.00 -5.96 7.86
C GLU A 13 -6.02 -5.65 6.73
N ALA A 14 -6.52 -5.33 5.54
CA ALA A 14 -5.72 -5.14 4.33
C ALA A 14 -4.48 -4.29 4.64
N ASP A 15 -3.31 -4.91 4.58
CA ASP A 15 -2.06 -4.27 4.98
C ASP A 15 -1.56 -3.41 3.82
N GLY A 16 -1.50 -2.09 4.06
CA GLY A 16 -1.00 -1.13 3.08
C GLY A 16 0.43 -1.44 2.62
N PHE A 17 1.25 -2.04 3.49
CA PHE A 17 2.61 -2.48 3.15
C PHE A 17 2.58 -3.65 2.15
N VAL A 18 1.67 -4.61 2.32
CA VAL A 18 1.52 -5.73 1.36
C VAL A 18 1.09 -5.21 -0.01
N HIS A 19 0.17 -4.25 -0.06
CA HIS A 19 -0.21 -3.62 -1.32
C HIS A 19 0.97 -2.92 -2.00
N GLU A 20 1.83 -2.24 -1.24
CA GLU A 20 3.04 -1.62 -1.79
C GLU A 20 4.03 -2.64 -2.36
N GLU A 21 4.31 -3.72 -1.63
CA GLU A 21 5.22 -4.77 -2.10
C GLU A 21 4.72 -5.42 -3.39
N ILE A 22 3.41 -5.69 -3.50
CA ILE A 22 2.80 -6.21 -4.73
C ILE A 22 2.95 -5.20 -5.88
N ALA A 23 2.69 -3.92 -5.60
CA ALA A 23 2.78 -2.86 -6.61
C ALA A 23 4.21 -2.69 -7.13
N GLU A 24 5.21 -2.64 -6.25
CA GLU A 24 6.63 -2.54 -6.61
C GLU A 24 7.10 -3.79 -7.38
N CYS A 25 6.63 -4.99 -7.00
CA CYS A 25 6.90 -6.22 -7.77
C CYS A 25 6.33 -6.14 -9.20
N LEU A 26 5.07 -5.71 -9.35
CA LEU A 26 4.43 -5.56 -10.66
C LEU A 26 5.10 -4.49 -11.52
N LEU A 27 5.48 -3.36 -10.90
CA LEU A 27 6.21 -2.28 -11.58
C LEU A 27 7.59 -2.77 -12.06
N ALA A 28 8.32 -3.53 -11.24
CA ALA A 28 9.60 -4.13 -11.62
C ALA A 28 9.48 -5.15 -12.76
N LEU A 29 8.33 -5.81 -12.89
CA LEU A 29 7.98 -6.69 -14.02
C LEU A 29 7.52 -5.93 -15.27
N GLY A 30 7.41 -4.60 -15.21
CA GLY A 30 6.94 -3.75 -16.30
C GLY A 30 5.42 -3.67 -16.44
N ASP A 31 4.66 -4.23 -15.49
CA ASP A 31 3.20 -4.18 -15.49
C ASP A 31 2.68 -3.02 -14.63
N ALA A 32 2.97 -1.80 -15.08
CA ALA A 32 2.52 -0.57 -14.41
C ALA A 32 0.99 -0.43 -14.37
N ALA A 33 0.27 -1.08 -15.28
CA ALA A 33 -1.19 -1.09 -15.29
C ALA A 33 -1.74 -1.92 -14.12
N ALA A 34 -1.17 -3.10 -13.87
CA ALA A 34 -1.54 -3.92 -12.73
C ALA A 34 -1.03 -3.32 -11.40
N ALA A 35 0.12 -2.65 -11.37
CA ALA A 35 0.68 -2.06 -10.15
C ALA A 35 -0.17 -0.92 -9.55
N ARG A 36 -0.77 -0.09 -10.41
CA ARG A 36 -1.54 1.11 -10.02
C ARG A 36 -2.61 0.92 -8.94
N PRO A 37 -3.58 -0.01 -9.08
CA PRO A 37 -4.59 -0.22 -8.05
C PRO A 37 -3.97 -0.65 -6.70
N HIS A 38 -2.80 -1.29 -6.72
CA HIS A 38 -2.07 -1.64 -5.51
C HIS A 38 -1.39 -0.43 -4.88
N PHE A 39 -0.74 0.45 -5.65
CA PHE A 39 -0.22 1.74 -5.13
C PHE A 39 -1.33 2.62 -4.53
N ALA A 40 -2.51 2.67 -5.18
CA ALA A 40 -3.66 3.41 -4.66
C ALA A 40 -4.18 2.83 -3.33
N ALA A 41 -4.24 1.50 -3.23
CA ALA A 41 -4.63 0.81 -1.99
C ALA A 41 -3.61 1.04 -0.87
N ALA A 42 -2.31 0.93 -1.19
CA ALA A 42 -1.23 1.22 -0.26
C ALA A 42 -1.33 2.64 0.29
N HIS A 43 -1.44 3.65 -0.58
CA HIS A 43 -1.60 5.04 -0.15
C HIS A 43 -2.81 5.22 0.76
N ARG A 44 -3.98 4.68 0.40
CA ARG A 44 -5.22 4.79 1.18
C ARG A 44 -5.09 4.18 2.58
N LEU A 45 -4.37 3.08 2.71
CA LEU A 45 -4.21 2.34 3.97
C LEU A 45 -3.08 2.92 4.84
N LEU A 46 -2.05 3.48 4.22
CA LEU A 46 -0.86 4.00 4.91
C LEU A 46 -0.98 5.49 5.25
N ALA A 47 -1.69 6.30 4.47
CA ALA A 47 -1.82 7.74 4.72
C ALA A 47 -2.42 8.11 6.10
N PRO A 48 -3.35 7.33 6.68
CA PRO A 48 -3.83 7.57 8.05
C PRO A 48 -2.81 7.22 9.13
N LEU A 49 -1.76 6.45 8.82
CA LEU A 49 -0.72 6.06 9.76
C LEU A 49 0.24 7.24 9.94
N GLY A 50 0.06 8.00 11.02
CA GLY A 50 0.86 9.21 11.31
C GLY A 50 2.37 8.98 11.54
N TRP A 51 2.85 7.74 11.40
CA TRP A 51 4.26 7.37 11.47
C TRP A 51 4.87 7.06 10.11
N VAL A 52 4.07 6.95 9.03
CA VAL A 52 4.58 6.74 7.68
C VAL A 52 5.04 8.08 7.10
N GLU A 53 6.19 8.04 6.44
CA GLU A 53 6.95 9.17 5.95
C GLU A 53 6.22 9.84 4.77
N ALA A 54 6.17 11.17 4.80
CA ALA A 54 5.44 11.96 3.80
C ALA A 54 5.93 11.72 2.36
N ASP A 55 7.24 11.62 2.16
CA ASP A 55 7.83 11.37 0.83
C ASP A 55 7.41 10.01 0.26
N ARG A 56 7.26 9.00 1.13
CA ARG A 56 6.78 7.68 0.74
C ARG A 56 5.33 7.73 0.30
N LEU A 57 4.46 8.40 1.08
CA LEU A 57 3.05 8.60 0.71
C LEU A 57 2.91 9.38 -0.61
N ALA A 58 3.72 10.43 -0.80
CA ALA A 58 3.71 11.21 -2.04
C ALA A 58 4.08 10.35 -3.26
N ARG A 59 5.09 9.47 -3.13
CA ARG A 59 5.47 8.52 -4.18
C ARG A 59 4.33 7.53 -4.50
N LEU A 60 3.68 6.97 -3.48
CA LEU A 60 2.54 6.05 -3.69
C LEU A 60 1.40 6.74 -4.43
N ALA A 61 1.08 7.99 -4.07
CA ALA A 61 0.05 8.76 -4.74
C ALA A 61 0.41 9.08 -6.20
N ALA A 62 1.68 9.42 -6.48
CA ALA A 62 2.16 9.67 -7.84
C ALA A 62 2.06 8.41 -8.71
N LEU A 63 2.58 7.28 -8.23
CA LEU A 63 2.56 6.00 -8.95
C LEU A 63 1.14 5.45 -9.15
N ALA A 64 0.20 5.77 -8.26
CA ALA A 64 -1.21 5.46 -8.44
C ALA A 64 -1.87 6.28 -9.58
N ALA A 65 -1.37 7.48 -9.85
CA ALA A 65 -1.95 8.45 -10.78
C ALA A 65 -1.25 8.49 -12.16
N GLU A 66 -0.10 7.85 -12.33
CA GLU A 66 0.60 7.80 -13.61
C GLU A 66 -0.22 7.09 -14.68
N ASP A 67 -0.66 7.83 -15.71
CA ASP A 67 -1.23 7.26 -16.92
C ASP A 67 -0.12 6.64 -17.79
N ALA A 68 -0.40 5.45 -18.35
CA ALA A 68 0.53 4.85 -19.32
C ALA A 68 0.45 5.68 -20.60
N ALA A 69 1.43 6.56 -20.77
CA ALA A 69 1.73 7.20 -22.04
C ALA A 69 2.47 6.22 -22.97
#